data_AF-A0A9J6E0M7-F1
#
_entry.id   AF-A0A9J6E0M7-F1
#
_cell.length_a   1.000
_cell.length_b   1.000
_cell.length_c   1.000
_cell.angle_alpha   90.00
_cell.angle_beta   90.00
_cell.angle_gamma   90.00
#
_symmetry.space_group_name_H-M   'P 1'
#
loop_
_entity.id
_entity.type
_entity.pdbx_description
1 polymer ?
#
loop_
_entity_poly.entity_id
_entity_poly.type
_entity_poly.pdbx_seq_one_letter_code
_entity_poly.pdbx_strand_id
1 'polypeptide(L)'
;MTAQLFEEYVHHQLDCRFAAKKRSLLIVLDNASVHVDVGNLSAIKLLLSPPNTTALAQPFDQSIFRSVTQIYRKNLLRRMLIAMESDKTYRIDFLGAIHLLIDASTICNDAELYRASTVQDPEGGIGEKEDGEDTEDCESLLVEVRKWQKTQRCHV
;
A
#
# COMPACT_ATOMS: atom_id res chain seq x y z
N MET A 1 -3.02 -11.09 11.50
CA MET A 1 -2.57 -10.14 12.55
C MET A 1 -3.62 -10.12 13.65
N THR A 2 -3.26 -9.81 14.90
CA THR A 2 -4.22 -9.57 16.01
C THR A 2 -4.19 -8.08 16.36
N ALA A 3 -5.24 -7.57 17.03
CA ALA A 3 -5.32 -6.15 17.38
C ALA A 3 -4.15 -5.73 18.30
N GLN A 4 -3.80 -6.59 19.27
CA GLN A 4 -2.66 -6.36 20.15
C GLN A 4 -1.33 -6.27 19.38
N LEU A 5 -1.09 -7.20 18.44
CA LEU A 5 0.13 -7.17 17.64
C LEU A 5 0.19 -5.92 16.74
N PHE A 6 -0.96 -5.48 16.24
CA PHE A 6 -1.06 -4.26 15.45
C PHE A 6 -0.72 -3.03 16.29
N GLU A 7 -1.34 -2.88 17.46
CA GLU A 7 -1.09 -1.78 18.39
C GLU A 7 0.38 -1.73 18.84
N GLU A 8 0.95 -2.86 19.27
CA GLU A 8 2.36 -2.97 19.65
C GLU A 8 3.30 -2.57 18.51
N TYR A 9 3.00 -3.01 17.28
CA TYR A 9 3.78 -2.66 16.11
C TYR A 9 3.74 -1.15 15.80
N VAL A 10 2.53 -0.56 15.80
CA VAL A 10 2.35 0.86 15.50
C VAL A 10 3.05 1.71 16.55
N HIS A 11 2.87 1.42 17.83
CA HIS A 11 3.49 2.18 18.91
C HIS A 11 5.01 2.02 18.96
N HIS A 12 5.49 0.79 19.12
CA HIS A 12 6.88 0.55 19.51
C HIS A 12 7.84 0.52 18.32
N GLN A 13 7.34 0.19 17.13
CA GLN A 13 8.19 0.09 15.95
C GLN A 13 7.97 1.25 15.01
N LEU A 14 6.72 1.56 14.68
CA LEU A 14 6.44 2.52 13.62
C LEU A 14 6.58 3.97 14.12
N ASP A 15 5.82 4.35 15.15
CA ASP A 15 5.78 5.72 15.66
C ASP A 15 7.16 6.17 16.16
N CYS A 16 7.83 5.34 16.97
CA CYS A 16 9.20 5.62 17.42
C CYS A 16 10.19 5.85 16.27
N ARG A 17 10.08 5.08 15.17
CA ARG A 17 10.99 5.22 14.01
C ARG A 17 10.76 6.52 13.24
N PHE A 18 9.51 6.96 13.11
CA PHE A 18 9.17 8.19 12.40
C PHE A 18 9.41 9.42 13.28
N ALA A 19 9.14 9.34 14.58
CA ALA A 19 9.49 10.35 15.56
C ALA A 19 11.02 10.58 15.62
N ALA A 20 11.82 9.51 15.64
CA ALA A 20 13.28 9.60 15.60
C ALA A 20 13.81 10.26 14.31
N LYS A 21 13.06 10.14 13.22
CA LYS A 21 13.37 10.80 11.93
C LYS A 21 12.78 12.20 11.81
N LYS A 22 12.06 12.70 12.83
CA LYS A 22 11.30 13.95 12.79
C LYS A 22 10.38 14.06 11.57
N ARG A 23 9.67 12.98 11.24
CA ARG A 23 8.71 12.96 10.12
C ARG A 23 7.33 12.61 10.64
N SER A 24 6.35 13.42 10.29
CA SER A 24 4.94 13.10 10.48
C SER A 24 4.44 12.21 9.34
N LEU A 25 3.56 11.25 9.64
CA LEU A 25 3.03 10.31 8.65
C LEU A 25 1.53 10.09 8.85
N LEU A 26 0.75 10.25 7.79
CA LEU A 26 -0.64 9.83 7.73
C LEU A 26 -0.73 8.42 7.11
N ILE A 27 -1.32 7.47 7.83
CA ILE A 27 -1.54 6.11 7.35
C ILE A 27 -3.03 5.87 7.18
N VAL A 28 -3.44 5.53 5.95
CA VAL A 28 -4.82 5.13 5.64
C VAL A 28 -4.90 3.60 5.68
N LEU A 29 -5.77 3.06 6.54
CA LEU A 29 -5.95 1.62 6.75
C LEU A 29 -7.34 1.15 6.30
N ASP A 30 -7.48 -0.14 6.03
CA ASP A 30 -8.79 -0.79 5.90
C ASP A 30 -9.53 -0.80 7.25
N ASN A 31 -10.86 -0.89 7.18
CA ASN A 31 -11.71 -0.98 8.38
C ASN A 31 -11.82 -2.44 8.87
N ALA A 32 -10.69 -3.11 9.07
CA ALA A 32 -10.69 -4.44 9.66
C ALA A 32 -10.80 -4.35 11.19
N SER A 33 -11.42 -5.36 11.80
CA SER A 33 -11.61 -5.42 13.26
C SER A 33 -10.30 -5.43 14.07
N VAL A 34 -9.17 -5.69 13.43
CA VAL A 34 -7.84 -5.66 14.03
C VAL A 34 -7.18 -4.28 13.98
N HIS A 35 -7.68 -3.35 13.17
CA HIS A 35 -7.23 -1.96 13.14
C HIS A 35 -7.99 -1.17 14.19
N VAL A 36 -7.59 -1.37 15.44
CA VAL A 36 -8.08 -0.59 16.58
C VAL A 36 -7.53 0.83 16.53
N ASP A 37 -8.28 1.77 17.11
CA ASP A 37 -7.81 3.14 17.26
C ASP A 37 -6.65 3.17 18.27
N VAL A 38 -5.46 3.56 17.80
CA VAL A 38 -4.23 3.58 18.60
C VAL A 38 -4.01 5.03 19.06
N GLY A 39 -4.23 5.28 20.35
CA GLY A 39 -4.02 6.60 20.95
C GLY A 39 -2.55 6.93 21.18
N ASN A 40 -2.24 8.17 21.59
CA ASN A 40 -0.90 8.59 22.05
C ASN A 40 0.25 8.37 21.04
N LEU A 41 -0.03 8.48 19.75
CA LEU A 41 1.00 8.49 18.70
C LEU A 41 1.58 9.91 18.55
N SER A 42 2.90 10.00 18.41
CA SER A 42 3.64 11.26 18.38
C SER A 42 3.95 11.75 16.96
N ALA A 43 4.15 10.82 16.03
CA ALA A 43 4.55 11.09 14.65
C ALA A 43 3.53 10.54 13.65
N ILE A 44 2.73 9.55 14.04
CA ILE A 44 1.81 8.86 13.13
C ILE A 44 0.36 9.26 13.42
N LYS A 45 -0.39 9.52 12.36
CA LYS A 45 -1.85 9.66 12.41
C LYS A 45 -2.49 8.54 11.60
N LEU A 46 -3.41 7.82 12.22
CA LEU A 46 -4.13 6.72 11.57
C LEU A 46 -5.50 7.21 11.07
N LEU A 47 -5.87 6.80 9.86
CA LEU A 47 -7.19 7.02 9.30
C LEU A 47 -7.77 5.69 8.83
N LEU A 48 -8.85 5.24 9.47
CA LEU A 48 -9.58 4.06 9.02
C LEU A 48 -10.47 4.42 7.83
N SER A 49 -10.50 3.54 6.83
CA SER A 49 -11.45 3.63 5.72
C SER A 49 -12.89 3.46 6.22
N PRO A 50 -13.90 3.92 5.47
CA PRO A 50 -15.30 3.66 5.82
C PRO A 50 -15.62 2.15 5.94
N PRO A 51 -16.62 1.77 6.74
CA PRO A 51 -17.12 0.40 6.75
C PRO A 51 -17.61 -0.03 5.35
N ASN A 52 -17.32 -1.27 4.96
CA ASN A 52 -17.63 -1.85 3.65
C ASN A 52 -16.92 -1.18 2.45
N THR A 53 -15.75 -0.57 2.67
CA THR A 53 -14.91 -0.12 1.56
C THR A 53 -14.45 -1.35 0.77
N THR A 54 -14.93 -1.50 -0.47
CA THR A 54 -14.47 -2.57 -1.37
C THR A 54 -12.97 -2.39 -1.66
N ALA A 55 -12.24 -3.47 -1.91
CA ALA A 55 -10.83 -3.42 -2.34
C ALA A 55 -10.58 -2.50 -3.55
N LEU A 56 -11.62 -2.18 -4.33
CA LEU A 56 -11.55 -1.19 -5.41
C LEU A 56 -11.29 0.25 -4.92
N ALA A 57 -11.72 0.60 -3.72
CA ALA A 57 -11.52 1.92 -3.14
C ALA A 57 -10.27 1.97 -2.23
N GLN A 58 -9.51 0.88 -2.11
CA GLN A 58 -8.28 0.85 -1.35
C GLN A 58 -7.07 0.96 -2.27
N PRO A 59 -6.33 2.09 -2.24
CA PRO A 59 -5.22 2.33 -3.16
C PRO A 59 -4.07 1.31 -3.01
N PHE A 60 -3.91 0.75 -1.81
CA PHE A 60 -2.93 -0.30 -1.55
C PHE A 60 -3.30 -1.62 -2.25
N ASP A 61 -4.54 -2.07 -2.06
CA ASP A 61 -4.97 -3.37 -2.59
C ASP A 61 -5.05 -3.36 -4.11
N GLN A 62 -5.50 -2.25 -4.72
CA GLN A 62 -5.60 -2.16 -6.17
C GLN A 62 -4.24 -2.22 -6.88
N SER A 63 -3.21 -1.59 -6.32
CA SER A 63 -1.92 -1.48 -7.00
C SER A 63 -1.14 -2.79 -6.90
N ILE A 64 -0.93 -3.29 -5.69
CA ILE A 64 -0.06 -4.44 -5.44
C ILE A 64 -0.70 -5.72 -5.97
N PHE A 65 -1.99 -5.98 -5.65
CA PHE A 65 -2.64 -7.21 -6.09
C PHE A 65 -2.73 -7.29 -7.62
N ARG A 66 -3.06 -6.18 -8.28
CA ARG A 66 -3.15 -6.10 -9.74
C ARG A 66 -1.80 -6.39 -10.37
N SER A 67 -0.74 -5.79 -9.84
CA SER A 67 0.61 -5.95 -10.37
C SER A 67 1.17 -7.35 -10.18
N VAL A 68 1.03 -7.93 -8.99
CA VAL A 68 1.41 -9.33 -8.74
C VAL A 68 0.64 -10.25 -9.68
N THR A 69 -0.67 -10.05 -9.84
CA THR A 69 -1.50 -10.86 -10.74
C THR A 69 -1.06 -10.71 -12.20
N GLN A 70 -0.71 -9.49 -12.63
CA GLN A 70 -0.24 -9.21 -13.98
C GLN A 70 1.12 -9.87 -14.26
N ILE A 71 2.09 -9.73 -13.35
CA ILE A 71 3.42 -10.33 -13.47
C ILE A 71 3.31 -11.86 -13.46
N TYR A 72 2.52 -12.43 -12.54
CA TYR A 72 2.25 -13.86 -12.48
C TYR A 72 1.74 -14.40 -13.82
N ARG A 73 0.69 -13.76 -14.39
CA ARG A 73 0.10 -14.17 -15.67
C ARG A 73 1.09 -14.02 -16.82
N LYS A 74 1.85 -12.93 -16.86
CA LYS A 74 2.89 -12.71 -17.87
C LYS A 74 3.94 -13.83 -17.85
N ASN A 75 4.42 -14.19 -16.66
CA ASN A 75 5.43 -15.23 -16.50
C ASN A 75 4.87 -16.62 -16.84
N LEU A 76 3.62 -16.91 -16.44
CA LEU A 76 2.93 -18.13 -16.82
C LEU A 76 2.80 -18.26 -18.34
N LEU A 77 2.28 -17.23 -19.02
CA LEU A 77 2.13 -17.22 -20.47
C LEU A 77 3.48 -17.37 -21.19
N ARG A 78 4.53 -16.72 -20.68
CA ARG A 78 5.88 -16.86 -21.24
C ARG A 78 6.38 -18.31 -21.17
N ARG A 79 6.17 -19.01 -20.05
CA ARG A 79 6.55 -20.42 -19.91
C ARG A 79 5.73 -21.33 -20.84
N MET A 80 4.44 -21.03 -21.01
CA MET A 80 3.59 -21.74 -21.98
C MET A 80 4.07 -21.55 -23.42
N LEU A 81 4.41 -20.31 -23.80
CA LEU A 81 4.92 -19.98 -25.14
C LEU A 81 6.22 -20.74 -25.45
N ILE A 82 7.19 -20.72 -24.53
CA ILE A 82 8.47 -21.42 -24.70
C ILE A 82 8.27 -22.93 -24.86
N ALA A 83 7.33 -23.51 -24.12
CA ALA A 83 7.00 -24.92 -24.25
C ALA A 83 6.37 -25.21 -25.62
N MET A 84 5.44 -24.36 -26.08
CA MET A 84 4.82 -24.48 -27.41
C MET A 84 5.85 -24.38 -28.55
N GLU A 85 6.81 -23.44 -28.45
CA GLU A 85 7.91 -23.31 -29.41
C GLU A 85 8.82 -24.55 -29.43
N SER A 86 8.89 -25.27 -28.31
CA SER A 86 9.63 -26.53 -28.17
C SER A 86 8.79 -27.78 -28.46
N ASP A 87 7.57 -27.61 -29.00
CA ASP A 87 6.57 -28.66 -29.25
C ASP A 87 6.23 -29.50 -28.00
N LYS A 88 6.22 -28.85 -26.83
CA LYS A 88 5.93 -29.43 -25.52
C LYS A 88 4.68 -28.79 -24.91
N THR A 89 3.92 -29.59 -24.17
CA THR A 89 2.81 -29.07 -23.36
C THR A 89 3.33 -28.55 -22.01
N TYR A 90 3.06 -27.29 -21.69
CA TYR A 90 3.32 -26.76 -20.35
C TYR A 90 2.14 -27.04 -19.41
N ARG A 91 2.43 -27.68 -18.27
CA ARG A 91 1.48 -27.82 -17.16
C ARG A 91 2.11 -27.22 -15.92
N ILE A 92 1.38 -26.31 -15.29
CA ILE A 92 1.76 -25.75 -14.01
C ILE A 92 1.41 -26.75 -12.90
N ASP A 93 2.39 -27.06 -12.06
CA ASP A 93 2.19 -27.79 -10.83
C ASP A 93 2.09 -26.81 -9.64
N PHE A 94 1.73 -27.33 -8.47
CA PHE A 94 1.52 -26.51 -7.29
C PHE A 94 2.79 -25.76 -6.87
N LEU A 95 3.94 -26.43 -6.91
CA LEU A 95 5.22 -25.82 -6.57
C LEU A 95 5.60 -24.73 -7.58
N GLY A 96 5.42 -24.96 -8.88
CA GLY A 96 5.64 -23.99 -9.93
C GLY A 96 4.72 -22.77 -9.82
N ALA A 97 3.47 -22.96 -9.38
CA ALA A 97 2.55 -21.85 -9.06
C ALA A 97 3.03 -21.01 -7.88
N ILE A 98 3.50 -21.65 -6.81
CA ILE A 98 4.08 -20.93 -5.65
C ILE A 98 5.31 -20.13 -6.07
N HIS A 99 6.23 -20.74 -6.83
CA HIS A 99 7.42 -20.03 -7.31
C HIS A 99 7.06 -18.82 -8.19
N LEU A 100 6.13 -18.99 -9.14
CA LEU A 100 5.65 -17.88 -9.97
C LEU A 100 5.02 -16.75 -9.15
N LEU A 101 4.33 -17.09 -8.06
CA LEU A 101 3.73 -16.11 -7.15
C LEU A 101 4.80 -15.36 -6.36
N ILE A 102 5.77 -16.06 -5.79
CA ILE A 102 6.91 -15.46 -5.09
C ILE A 102 7.69 -14.54 -6.01
N ASP A 103 8.02 -15.00 -7.23
CA ASP A 103 8.71 -14.20 -8.24
C ASP A 103 7.91 -12.94 -8.60
N ALA A 104 6.59 -13.05 -8.74
CA ALA A 104 5.75 -11.90 -9.03
C ALA A 104 5.70 -10.90 -7.86
N SER A 105 5.62 -11.40 -6.62
CA SER A 105 5.61 -10.56 -5.42
C SER A 105 6.94 -9.86 -5.16
N THR A 106 8.08 -10.51 -5.41
CA THR A 106 9.39 -9.87 -5.28
C THR A 106 9.59 -8.76 -6.32
N ILE A 107 9.19 -9.00 -7.57
CA ILE A 107 9.27 -7.99 -8.65
C ILE A 107 8.36 -6.78 -8.37
N CYS A 108 7.17 -7.00 -7.80
CA CYS A 108 6.22 -5.93 -7.47
C CYS A 108 6.75 -4.99 -6.37
N ASN A 109 7.55 -5.50 -5.43
CA ASN A 109 8.04 -4.74 -4.28
C ASN A 109 9.07 -3.65 -4.65
N ASP A 110 9.81 -3.81 -5.74
CA ASP A 110 10.90 -2.88 -6.08
C ASP A 110 10.47 -1.63 -6.88
N ALA A 111 9.33 -1.66 -7.59
CA ALA A 111 9.02 -0.62 -8.58
C ALA A 111 7.63 0.04 -8.46
N GLU A 112 6.65 -0.61 -7.81
CA GLU A 112 5.27 -0.11 -7.77
C GLU A 112 4.80 0.35 -6.41
N LEU A 113 5.32 -0.23 -5.32
CA LEU A 113 5.05 0.25 -3.97
C LEU A 113 5.42 1.73 -3.82
N TYR A 114 6.56 2.15 -4.38
CA TYR A 114 7.05 3.53 -4.32
C TYR A 114 6.23 4.51 -5.17
N ARG A 115 5.55 4.05 -6.24
CA ARG A 115 4.68 4.91 -7.07
C ARG A 115 3.24 4.96 -6.60
N ALA A 116 2.75 3.93 -5.92
CA ALA A 116 1.38 3.87 -5.41
C ALA A 116 1.22 4.56 -4.04
N SER A 117 2.32 4.68 -3.28
CA SER A 117 2.34 5.33 -1.96
C SER A 117 2.64 6.83 -2.00
N THR A 118 3.10 7.36 -3.13
CA THR A 118 3.20 8.81 -3.36
C THR A 118 1.94 9.30 -4.05
N VAL A 119 1.21 10.19 -3.38
CA VAL A 119 0.40 11.17 -4.12
C VAL A 119 1.39 11.89 -5.03
N GLN A 120 1.15 11.89 -6.34
CA GLN A 120 1.94 12.75 -7.23
C GLN A 120 1.67 14.19 -6.76
N ASP A 121 2.67 14.81 -6.14
CA ASP A 121 2.65 16.24 -5.93
C ASP A 121 2.37 16.89 -7.30
N PRO A 122 1.31 17.70 -7.43
CA PRO A 122 1.10 18.48 -8.62
C PRO A 122 2.26 19.49 -8.67
N GLU A 123 3.22 19.22 -9.55
CA GLU A 123 4.36 20.04 -9.96
C GLU A 123 4.70 21.26 -9.07
N GLY A 124 5.81 21.19 -8.32
CA GLY A 124 6.36 22.40 -7.70
C GLY A 124 7.55 22.22 -6.76
N GLY A 125 8.76 22.11 -7.32
CA GLY A 125 9.99 22.72 -6.78
C GLY A 125 10.48 22.32 -5.39
N ILE A 126 11.60 21.59 -5.36
CA ILE A 126 12.47 21.47 -4.17
C ILE A 126 13.02 22.85 -3.82
N GLY A 127 12.52 23.42 -2.72
CA GLY A 127 13.17 24.50 -2.00
C GLY A 127 13.39 24.03 -0.57
N GLU A 128 14.65 23.82 -0.20
CA GLU A 128 15.04 23.63 1.20
C GLU A 128 14.49 24.80 2.02
N LYS A 129 13.66 24.51 3.02
CA LYS A 129 13.35 25.45 4.10
C LYS A 129 13.55 24.77 5.44
N GLU A 130 14.46 25.35 6.20
CA GLU A 130 14.65 25.15 7.62
C GLU A 130 13.42 25.59 8.42
N ASP A 131 13.23 24.90 9.54
CA ASP A 131 12.57 25.34 10.77
C ASP A 131 11.15 25.92 10.63
N GLY A 132 10.16 25.04 10.45
CA GLY A 132 8.75 25.41 10.50
C GLY A 132 7.86 24.21 10.84
N GLU A 133 7.02 24.38 11.84
CA GLU A 133 6.05 23.44 12.43
C GLU A 133 5.29 22.56 11.39
N ASP A 134 5.76 21.32 11.19
CA ASP A 134 5.27 20.34 10.19
C ASP A 134 3.84 19.79 10.44
N THR A 135 3.04 20.42 11.31
CA THR A 135 1.69 19.96 11.64
C THR A 135 0.63 20.39 10.62
N GLU A 136 0.90 21.44 9.83
CA GLU A 136 -0.05 22.00 8.87
C GLU A 136 -0.25 21.08 7.64
N ASP A 137 0.78 20.31 7.27
CA ASP A 137 0.78 19.45 6.07
C ASP A 137 -0.12 18.21 6.24
N CYS A 138 -0.10 17.58 7.43
CA CYS A 138 -0.91 16.41 7.72
C CYS A 138 -2.43 16.72 7.79
N GLU A 139 -2.81 17.88 8.33
CA GLU A 139 -4.23 18.28 8.37
C GLU A 139 -4.75 18.63 6.97
N SER A 140 -3.93 19.24 6.13
CA SER A 140 -4.25 19.48 4.71
C SER A 140 -4.51 18.16 3.96
N LEU A 141 -3.59 17.20 4.08
CA LEU A 141 -3.72 15.87 3.48
C LEU A 141 -4.97 15.12 3.99
N LEU A 142 -5.30 15.25 5.28
CA LEU A 142 -6.52 14.66 5.85
C LEU A 142 -7.79 15.22 5.23
N VAL A 143 -7.83 16.54 4.98
CA VAL A 143 -8.98 17.18 4.32
C VAL A 143 -9.12 16.65 2.90
N GLU A 144 -8.03 16.48 2.16
CA GLU A 144 -8.05 15.92 0.81
C GLU A 144 -8.48 14.46 0.78
N VAL A 145 -7.91 13.61 1.64
CA VAL A 145 -8.29 12.20 1.74
C VAL A 145 -9.77 12.05 2.13
N ARG A 146 -10.26 12.87 3.07
CA ARG A 146 -11.69 12.88 3.45
C ARG A 146 -12.59 13.37 2.31
N LYS A 147 -12.16 14.35 1.51
CA LYS A 147 -12.89 14.78 0.31
C LYS A 147 -12.95 13.64 -0.72
N TRP A 148 -11.83 12.98 -0.97
CA TRP A 148 -11.75 11.85 -1.89
C TRP A 148 -12.64 10.67 -1.46
N GLN A 149 -12.62 10.30 -0.17
CA GLN A 149 -13.49 9.26 0.39
C GLN A 149 -14.98 9.54 0.19
N LYS A 150 -15.40 10.82 0.30
CA LYS A 150 -16.79 11.22 0.04
C LYS A 150 -17.18 11.03 -1.43
N THR A 151 -16.27 11.30 -2.36
CA THR A 151 -16.51 11.11 -3.80
C THR A 151 -16.66 9.64 -4.19
N GLN A 152 -15.87 8.76 -3.58
CA GLN A 152 -15.94 7.30 -3.80
C GLN A 152 -17.25 6.68 -3.27
N ARG A 153 -17.79 7.22 -2.16
CA ARG A 153 -19.07 6.77 -1.58
C ARG A 153 -20.29 7.03 -2.49
N CYS A 154 -20.18 7.94 -3.47
CA CYS A 154 -21.26 8.23 -4.42
C CYS A 154 -21.32 7.28 -5.63
N HIS A 155 -20.35 6.37 -5.78
CA HIS A 155 -20.26 5.45 -6.93
C HIS A 155 -20.56 3.98 -6.57
N VAL A 156 -21.14 3.74 -5.38
CA VAL A 156 -21.62 2.42 -4.91
C VAL A 156 -23.14 2.45 -4.79
#